data_AF-A0A6L5HXH6-F1
#
_entry.id   AF-A0A6L5HXH6-F1
#
_cell.length_a   1.000
_cell.length_b   1.000
_cell.length_c   1.000
_cell.angle_alpha   90.00
_cell.angle_beta   90.00
_cell.angle_gamma   90.00
#
_symmetry.space_group_name_H-M   'P 1'
#
loop_
_entity.id
_entity.type
_entity.pdbx_description
1 polymer ?
#
loop_
_entity_poly.entity_id
_entity_poly.type
_entity_poly.pdbx_seq_one_letter_code
_entity_poly.pdbx_strand_id
1 'polypeptide(L)'
;MTGILKLKPNQLIEHPNGGHVFGVIPEIVRLGAAEASVYLKAGLHRMRPGQPAAGYGVKHIWEGKKKELRSRGCTKADDVPLFVANLIVLGAELYHDSAHPRAAMNRITILRTQDGTLLLEPLMDRNLGFHYSVVTWTPRTKPMGIQVGTIAKNRA
;
A
#
# COMPACT_ATOMS: atom_id res chain seq x y z
N MET A 1 -3.82 -9.62 -21.95
CA MET A 1 -3.04 -9.04 -20.81
C MET A 1 -3.59 -7.66 -20.54
N THR A 2 -3.99 -7.40 -19.29
CA THR A 2 -4.49 -6.11 -18.79
C THR A 2 -3.45 -5.00 -18.97
N GLY A 3 -3.90 -3.75 -19.13
CA GLY A 3 -3.03 -2.62 -19.47
C GLY A 3 -1.98 -2.32 -18.39
N ILE A 4 -2.39 -2.37 -17.12
CA ILE A 4 -1.54 -1.99 -15.98
C ILE A 4 -0.32 -2.91 -15.79
N LEU A 5 -0.40 -4.17 -16.24
CA LEU A 5 0.69 -5.13 -16.10
C LEU A 5 1.85 -4.87 -17.08
N LYS A 6 1.63 -4.06 -18.13
CA LYS A 6 2.67 -3.68 -19.10
C LYS A 6 3.47 -2.44 -18.69
N LEU A 7 3.03 -1.71 -17.67
CA LEU A 7 3.69 -0.49 -17.22
C LEU A 7 5.07 -0.77 -16.59
N LYS A 8 5.95 0.24 -16.63
CA LYS A 8 7.27 0.18 -15.98
C LYS A 8 7.09 0.10 -14.46
N PRO A 9 7.94 -0.65 -13.72
CA PRO A 9 7.70 -0.90 -12.29
C PRO A 9 7.49 0.34 -11.41
N ASN A 10 8.29 1.39 -11.61
CA ASN A 10 8.21 2.62 -10.81
C ASN A 10 7.20 3.65 -11.35
N GLN A 11 6.49 3.34 -12.44
CA GLN A 11 5.48 4.24 -12.97
C GLN A 11 4.33 4.37 -11.96
N LEU A 12 3.94 5.61 -11.68
CA LEU A 12 2.79 5.90 -10.83
C LEU A 12 1.51 5.44 -11.51
N ILE A 13 0.60 4.94 -10.68
CA ILE A 13 -0.75 4.57 -11.10
C ILE A 13 -1.66 5.75 -10.84
N GLU A 14 -2.48 6.08 -11.82
CA GLU A 14 -3.51 7.09 -11.67
C GLU A 14 -4.58 6.59 -10.70
N HIS A 15 -4.97 7.47 -9.78
CA HIS A 15 -6.09 7.23 -8.88
C HIS A 15 -7.39 7.18 -9.69
N PRO A 16 -8.38 6.33 -9.34
CA PRO A 16 -9.64 6.23 -10.09
C PRO A 16 -10.42 7.54 -10.22
N ASN A 17 -10.23 8.48 -9.30
CA ASN A 17 -10.85 9.81 -9.34
C ASN A 17 -9.96 10.89 -10.01
N GLY A 18 -8.84 10.49 -10.61
CA GLY A 18 -7.85 11.38 -11.20
C GLY A 18 -6.67 11.71 -10.28
N GLY A 19 -5.55 12.12 -10.87
CA GLY A 19 -4.31 12.39 -10.15
C GLY A 19 -3.59 11.11 -9.69
N HIS A 20 -2.61 11.23 -8.80
CA HIS A 20 -1.75 10.09 -8.37
C HIS A 20 -1.75 9.83 -6.86
N VAL A 21 -2.43 10.68 -6.09
CA VAL A 21 -2.46 10.58 -4.64
C VAL A 21 -3.61 9.67 -4.23
N PHE A 22 -3.31 8.61 -3.49
CA PHE A 22 -4.29 7.64 -2.97
C PHE A 22 -4.75 7.97 -1.55
N GLY A 23 -4.11 8.95 -0.91
CA GLY A 23 -4.44 9.43 0.42
C GLY A 23 -3.26 10.13 1.07
N VAL A 24 -3.44 10.56 2.31
CA VAL A 24 -2.41 11.25 3.09
C VAL A 24 -2.28 10.58 4.44
N ILE A 25 -1.06 10.20 4.79
CA ILE A 25 -0.73 9.73 6.13
C ILE A 25 -0.38 10.97 6.96
N PRO A 26 -1.06 11.22 8.09
CA PRO A 26 -0.73 12.34 8.96
C PRO A 26 0.65 12.14 9.59
N GLU A 27 1.16 13.20 10.21
CA GLU A 27 2.35 13.10 11.04
C GLU A 27 2.18 12.00 12.11
N ILE A 28 3.20 11.15 12.25
CA ILE A 28 3.27 10.11 13.28
C ILE A 28 4.40 10.48 14.23
N VAL A 29 4.08 11.31 15.22
CA VAL A 29 5.05 11.89 16.18
C VAL A 29 5.91 10.81 16.85
N ARG A 30 5.30 9.71 17.29
CA ARG A 30 6.02 8.60 17.96
C ARG A 30 7.07 7.93 17.06
N LEU A 31 6.93 8.04 15.73
CA LEU A 31 7.88 7.48 14.76
C LEU A 31 8.77 8.56 14.12
N GLY A 32 8.60 9.84 14.50
CA GLY A 32 9.29 10.96 13.85
C GLY A 32 8.99 11.09 12.35
N ALA A 33 7.84 10.60 11.90
CA ALA A 33 7.46 10.60 10.49
C ALA A 33 6.56 11.80 10.17
N ALA A 34 6.94 12.60 9.17
CA ALA A 34 6.17 13.75 8.72
C ALA A 34 4.88 13.34 7.98
N GLU A 35 3.91 14.26 7.90
CA GLU A 35 2.74 14.10 7.03
C GLU A 35 3.19 13.91 5.57
N ALA A 36 2.65 12.92 4.87
CA ALA A 36 3.05 12.65 3.48
C ALA A 36 1.98 11.94 2.65
N SER A 37 2.05 12.14 1.32
CA SER A 37 1.11 11.53 0.36
C SER A 37 1.40 10.05 0.14
N VAL A 38 0.34 9.28 -0.14
CA VAL A 38 0.40 7.87 -0.53
C VAL A 38 0.33 7.73 -2.04
N TYR A 39 1.26 6.96 -2.60
CA TYR A 39 1.31 6.65 -4.04
C TYR A 39 1.24 5.15 -4.29
N LEU A 40 0.54 4.78 -5.35
CA LEU A 40 0.54 3.43 -5.91
C LEU A 40 1.41 3.39 -7.16
N LYS A 41 2.26 2.38 -7.26
CA LYS A 41 3.12 2.11 -8.43
C LYS A 41 2.66 0.86 -9.16
N ALA A 42 2.94 0.78 -10.46
CA ALA A 42 2.67 -0.42 -11.24
C ALA A 42 3.32 -1.66 -10.62
N GLY A 43 4.54 -1.51 -10.13
CA GLY A 43 5.19 -2.50 -9.30
C GLY A 43 5.79 -3.68 -10.05
N LEU A 44 6.24 -4.66 -9.26
CA LEU A 44 6.83 -5.90 -9.74
C LEU A 44 6.57 -7.03 -8.74
N HIS A 45 6.47 -8.25 -9.23
CA HIS A 45 6.40 -9.46 -8.42
C HIS A 45 7.55 -10.38 -8.82
N ARG A 46 8.32 -10.85 -7.83
CA ARG A 46 9.47 -11.73 -8.03
C ARG A 46 9.27 -12.98 -7.19
N MET A 47 9.28 -14.12 -7.87
CA MET A 47 9.33 -15.44 -7.26
C MET A 47 10.75 -15.98 -7.40
N ARG A 48 11.31 -16.50 -6.30
CA ARG A 48 12.58 -17.24 -6.31
C ARG A 48 12.35 -18.58 -5.61
N PRO A 49 12.89 -19.69 -6.13
CA PRO A 49 12.75 -21.00 -5.48
C PRO A 49 13.19 -20.95 -4.02
N GLY A 50 12.37 -21.48 -3.11
CA GLY A 50 12.67 -21.53 -1.67
C GLY A 50 12.62 -20.18 -0.93
N GLN A 51 12.11 -19.12 -1.55
CA GLN A 51 12.02 -17.79 -0.93
C GLN A 51 10.59 -17.24 -1.01
N PRO A 52 10.16 -16.42 -0.02
CA PRO A 52 8.90 -15.69 -0.11
C PRO A 52 8.87 -14.78 -1.34
N ALA A 53 7.69 -14.61 -1.92
CA ALA A 53 7.46 -13.66 -3.00
C ALA A 53 7.92 -12.26 -2.57
N ALA A 54 8.69 -11.59 -3.41
CA ALA A 54 9.18 -10.23 -3.17
C ALA A 54 8.61 -9.28 -4.22
N GLY A 55 8.22 -8.07 -3.80
CA GLY A 55 7.68 -7.10 -4.74
C GLY A 55 7.01 -5.92 -4.06
N TYR A 56 6.40 -5.08 -4.88
CA TYR A 56 5.57 -3.97 -4.45
C TYR A 56 4.53 -3.60 -5.52
N GLY A 57 3.54 -2.78 -5.17
CA GLY A 57 2.59 -2.18 -6.11
C GLY A 57 1.58 -3.16 -6.72
N VAL A 58 0.92 -2.70 -7.79
CA VAL A 58 -0.22 -3.41 -8.42
C VAL A 58 0.13 -4.84 -8.82
N LYS A 59 1.26 -5.05 -9.52
CA LYS A 59 1.69 -6.38 -9.96
C LYS A 59 1.88 -7.33 -8.79
N HIS A 60 2.52 -6.86 -7.72
CA HIS A 60 2.76 -7.69 -6.54
C HIS A 60 1.47 -8.07 -5.82
N ILE A 61 0.55 -7.13 -5.65
CA ILE A 61 -0.77 -7.35 -5.05
C ILE A 61 -1.57 -8.34 -5.90
N TRP A 62 -1.71 -8.07 -7.20
CA TRP A 62 -2.50 -8.90 -8.10
C TRP A 62 -1.97 -10.34 -8.20
N GLU A 63 -0.68 -10.52 -8.46
CA GLU A 63 -0.09 -11.84 -8.65
C GLU A 63 -0.02 -12.62 -7.33
N GLY A 64 0.28 -11.95 -6.21
CA GLY A 64 0.43 -12.58 -4.91
C GLY A 64 -0.88 -12.87 -4.16
N LYS A 65 -2.00 -12.25 -4.57
CA LYS A 65 -3.29 -12.30 -3.85
C LYS A 65 -4.51 -12.48 -4.75
N LYS A 66 -4.32 -13.00 -5.96
CA LYS A 66 -5.36 -13.11 -6.99
C LYS A 66 -6.64 -13.79 -6.51
N LYS A 67 -6.51 -14.86 -5.70
CA LYS A 67 -7.65 -15.63 -5.20
C LYS A 67 -8.49 -14.80 -4.23
N GLU A 68 -7.84 -14.12 -3.30
CA GLU A 68 -8.49 -13.33 -2.24
C GLU A 68 -9.04 -11.98 -2.75
N LEU A 69 -8.42 -11.43 -3.80
CA LEU A 69 -8.92 -10.25 -4.51
C LEU A 69 -10.20 -10.58 -5.29
N ARG A 70 -10.25 -11.74 -5.96
CA ARG A 70 -11.44 -12.17 -6.70
C ARG A 70 -12.65 -12.36 -5.81
N SER A 71 -12.47 -12.88 -4.60
CA SER A 71 -13.57 -13.00 -3.64
C SER A 71 -14.09 -11.64 -3.12
N ARG A 72 -13.40 -10.54 -3.44
CA ARG A 72 -13.75 -9.16 -3.10
C ARG A 72 -14.15 -8.34 -4.34
N GLY A 73 -14.45 -9.00 -5.46
CA GLY A 73 -14.88 -8.34 -6.70
C GLY A 73 -13.76 -7.74 -7.55
N CYS A 74 -12.49 -7.87 -7.14
CA CYS A 74 -11.34 -7.48 -7.96
C CYS A 74 -11.00 -8.63 -8.93
N THR A 75 -11.51 -8.55 -10.16
CA THR A 75 -11.50 -9.65 -11.14
C THR A 75 -10.33 -9.61 -12.12
N LYS A 76 -9.75 -8.42 -12.30
CA LYS A 76 -8.58 -8.15 -13.15
C LYS A 76 -7.61 -7.20 -12.46
N ALA A 77 -6.37 -7.17 -12.94
CA ALA A 77 -5.32 -6.31 -12.37
C ALA A 77 -5.67 -4.81 -12.40
N ASP A 78 -6.44 -4.38 -13.41
CA ASP A 78 -6.88 -2.98 -13.54
C ASP A 78 -7.91 -2.58 -12.46
N ASP A 79 -8.47 -3.53 -11.70
CA ASP A 79 -9.39 -3.25 -10.58
C ASP A 79 -8.62 -2.96 -9.27
N VAL A 80 -7.32 -3.30 -9.20
CA VAL A 80 -6.49 -3.12 -8.00
C VAL A 80 -6.40 -1.65 -7.55
N PRO A 81 -6.27 -0.65 -8.44
CA PRO A 81 -6.24 0.75 -8.01
C PRO A 81 -7.50 1.15 -7.24
N LEU A 82 -8.69 0.80 -7.75
CA LEU A 82 -9.95 1.05 -7.05
C LEU A 82 -10.02 0.32 -5.72
N PHE A 83 -9.58 -0.94 -5.70
CA PHE A 83 -9.50 -1.71 -4.46
C PHE A 83 -8.60 -1.02 -3.41
N VAL A 84 -7.41 -0.56 -3.80
CA VAL A 84 -6.48 0.13 -2.90
C VAL A 84 -7.03 1.47 -2.42
N ALA A 85 -7.66 2.25 -3.31
CA ALA A 85 -8.30 3.51 -2.96
C ALA A 85 -9.40 3.32 -1.89
N ASN A 86 -10.22 2.27 -2.04
CA ASN A 86 -11.28 1.95 -1.07
C ASN A 86 -10.75 1.50 0.30
N LEU A 87 -9.48 1.11 0.40
CA LEU A 87 -8.85 0.85 1.69
C LEU A 87 -8.47 2.17 2.37
N ILE A 88 -7.96 3.15 1.62
CA ILE A 88 -7.43 4.40 2.18
C ILE A 88 -8.56 5.40 2.45
N VAL A 89 -9.21 5.22 3.61
CA VAL A 89 -10.38 6.00 4.03
C VAL A 89 -10.17 6.72 5.35
N LEU A 90 -10.96 7.76 5.58
CA LEU A 90 -11.00 8.47 6.86
C LEU A 90 -11.29 7.51 8.02
N GLY A 91 -10.60 7.71 9.14
CA GLY A 91 -10.72 6.89 10.34
C GLY A 91 -9.98 5.55 10.28
N ALA A 92 -9.38 5.20 9.15
CA ALA A 92 -8.61 3.97 9.06
C ALA A 92 -7.39 4.03 9.99
N GLU A 93 -7.23 3.00 10.80
CA GLU A 93 -6.21 2.94 11.85
C GLU A 93 -4.84 2.66 11.25
N LEU A 94 -3.80 3.27 11.82
CA LEU A 94 -2.41 3.12 11.42
C LEU A 94 -1.67 2.31 12.49
N TYR A 95 -1.04 1.20 12.10
CA TYR A 95 -0.21 0.39 13.01
C TYR A 95 1.24 0.33 12.58
N HIS A 96 2.12 0.16 13.57
CA HIS A 96 3.56 -0.06 13.41
C HIS A 96 4.00 -1.31 14.19
N ASP A 97 4.68 -2.23 13.51
CA ASP A 97 5.27 -3.43 14.11
C ASP A 97 6.80 -3.30 14.23
N SER A 98 7.25 -3.01 15.46
CA SER A 98 8.67 -2.86 15.79
C SER A 98 9.43 -4.20 15.80
N ALA A 99 8.72 -5.34 15.89
CA ALA A 99 9.33 -6.67 15.82
C ALA A 99 9.50 -7.16 14.38
N HIS A 100 9.01 -6.41 13.39
CA HIS A 100 9.16 -6.77 11.99
C HIS A 100 10.64 -6.77 11.59
N PRO A 101 11.15 -7.75 10.82
CA PRO A 101 12.56 -7.82 10.40
C PRO A 101 13.09 -6.60 9.61
N ARG A 102 12.18 -5.71 9.20
CA ARG A 102 12.48 -4.45 8.50
C ARG A 102 11.97 -3.22 9.24
N ALA A 103 11.74 -3.31 10.55
CA ALA A 103 11.22 -2.22 11.38
C ALA A 103 12.08 -0.94 11.29
N ALA A 104 13.40 -1.10 11.15
CA ALA A 104 14.36 -0.01 10.97
C ALA A 104 14.11 0.89 9.74
N MET A 105 13.28 0.44 8.79
CA MET A 105 12.87 1.24 7.64
C MET A 105 11.56 2.02 7.91
N ASN A 106 11.19 2.23 9.19
CA ASN A 106 9.94 2.88 9.65
C ASN A 106 8.68 2.34 8.96
N ARG A 107 8.72 1.04 8.66
CA ARG A 107 8.18 0.52 7.40
C ARG A 107 6.69 0.26 7.35
N ILE A 108 5.94 0.72 8.34
CA ILE A 108 4.60 0.20 8.55
C ILE A 108 3.70 1.32 9.01
N THR A 109 2.93 1.81 8.05
CA THR A 109 1.55 2.24 8.27
C THR A 109 0.69 1.11 7.72
N ILE A 110 0.21 0.25 8.62
CA ILE A 110 -0.86 -0.69 8.28
C ILE A 110 -2.13 0.09 8.32
N LEU A 111 -2.77 0.19 7.17
CA LEU A 111 -4.16 0.59 7.16
C LEU A 111 -5.02 -0.65 7.42
N ARG A 112 -5.82 -0.59 8.48
CA ARG A 112 -6.83 -1.61 8.79
C ARG A 112 -8.17 -1.24 8.17
N THR A 113 -8.74 -2.16 7.40
CA THR A 113 -10.18 -2.17 7.07
C THR A 113 -10.79 -3.52 7.44
N GLN A 114 -12.11 -3.68 7.28
CA GLN A 114 -12.74 -5.01 7.31
C GLN A 114 -12.16 -5.93 6.21
N ASP A 115 -11.65 -5.35 5.13
CA ASP A 115 -11.17 -6.07 3.97
C ASP A 115 -9.73 -6.57 4.09
N GLY A 116 -8.92 -6.01 4.99
CA GLY A 116 -7.60 -6.52 5.30
C GLY A 116 -6.62 -5.43 5.76
N THR A 117 -5.34 -5.68 5.46
CA THR A 117 -4.22 -4.84 5.87
C THR A 117 -3.43 -4.38 4.64
N LEU A 118 -3.33 -3.07 4.43
CA LEU A 118 -2.47 -2.47 3.40
C LEU A 118 -1.12 -2.08 4.01
N LEU A 119 -0.03 -2.53 3.39
CA LEU A 119 1.34 -2.20 3.82
C LEU A 119 1.89 -1.04 2.99
N LEU A 120 2.30 0.02 3.70
CA LEU A 120 2.95 1.20 3.11
C LEU A 120 4.40 1.30 3.55
N GLU A 121 5.29 1.65 2.62
CA GLU A 121 6.71 1.91 2.89
C GLU A 121 7.01 3.40 2.73
N PRO A 122 7.61 4.07 3.74
CA PRO A 122 8.08 5.44 3.60
C PRO A 122 9.33 5.48 2.72
N LEU A 123 9.36 6.39 1.76
CA LEU A 123 10.44 6.56 0.80
C LEU A 123 10.79 8.04 0.64
N MET A 124 12.04 8.30 0.25
CA MET A 124 12.50 9.59 -0.23
C MET A 124 12.79 9.47 -1.73
N ASP A 125 12.05 10.21 -2.55
CA ASP A 125 12.25 10.28 -3.99
C ASP A 125 12.58 11.71 -4.42
N ARG A 126 13.40 11.86 -5.46
CA ARG A 126 13.85 13.18 -5.92
C ARG A 126 12.69 14.06 -6.43
N ASN A 127 11.67 13.44 -7.04
CA ASN A 127 10.56 14.16 -7.66
C ASN A 127 9.35 14.24 -6.73
N LEU A 128 9.10 13.20 -5.93
CA LEU A 128 7.95 13.15 -5.02
C LEU A 128 8.26 13.64 -3.60
N GLY A 129 9.53 13.80 -3.24
CA GLY A 129 9.96 14.05 -1.86
C GLY A 129 9.68 12.87 -0.95
N PHE A 130 9.49 13.16 0.34
CA PHE A 130 9.07 12.17 1.33
C PHE A 130 7.62 11.74 1.05
N HIS A 131 7.39 10.45 0.89
CA HIS A 131 6.08 9.88 0.59
C HIS A 131 5.95 8.45 1.07
N TYR A 132 4.72 7.95 1.10
CA TYR A 132 4.44 6.54 1.32
C TYR A 132 4.15 5.84 0.00
N SER A 133 4.77 4.68 -0.23
CA SER A 133 4.51 3.85 -1.40
C SER A 133 3.79 2.57 -0.97
N VAL A 134 2.72 2.23 -1.69
CA VAL A 134 2.01 0.96 -1.47
C VAL A 134 2.90 -0.21 -1.84
N VAL A 135 3.15 -1.10 -0.87
CA VAL A 135 3.93 -2.33 -1.07
C VAL A 135 3.01 -3.48 -1.42
N THR A 136 2.12 -3.86 -0.50
CA THR A 136 1.27 -5.03 -0.66
C THR A 136 0.00 -4.91 0.15
N TRP A 137 -0.94 -5.81 -0.12
CA TRP A 137 -2.14 -6.01 0.68
C TRP A 137 -2.18 -7.46 1.18
N THR A 138 -2.73 -7.65 2.37
CA THR A 138 -3.00 -8.98 2.91
C THR A 138 -4.44 -9.06 3.40
N PRO A 139 -5.12 -10.21 3.26
CA PRO A 139 -6.49 -10.40 3.75
C PRO A 139 -6.56 -10.48 5.29
N ARG A 140 -5.44 -10.31 6.00
CA ARG A 140 -5.40 -10.34 7.45
C ARG A 140 -6.02 -9.05 7.99
N THR A 141 -7.07 -9.20 8.79
CA THR A 141 -7.78 -8.09 9.46
C THR A 141 -7.19 -7.73 10.81
N LYS A 142 -6.38 -8.61 11.41
CA LYS A 142 -5.64 -8.36 12.64
C LYS A 142 -4.26 -7.75 12.32
N PRO A 143 -4.04 -6.46 12.58
CA PRO A 143 -2.74 -5.83 12.38
C PRO A 143 -1.71 -6.41 13.35
N MET A 144 -0.44 -6.35 12.95
CA MET A 144 0.69 -6.61 13.85
C MET A 144 1.15 -5.28 14.47
N GLY A 145 1.68 -5.33 15.69
CA GLY A 145 2.26 -4.17 16.34
C GLY A 145 1.24 -3.30 17.09
N ILE A 146 1.60 -2.02 17.28
CA ILE A 146 0.84 -1.04 18.05
C ILE A 146 0.18 -0.01 17.14
N GLN A 147 -0.98 0.50 17.54
CA GLN A 147 -1.60 1.62 16.86
C GLN A 147 -0.79 2.90 17.09
N VAL A 148 -0.50 3.63 16.02
CA VAL A 148 0.32 4.85 16.03
C VAL A 148 -0.41 6.07 15.47
N GLY A 149 -1.61 5.89 14.91
CA GLY A 149 -2.41 7.00 14.40
C GLY A 149 -3.72 6.54 13.73
N THR A 150 -4.40 7.48 13.09
CA THR A 150 -5.59 7.27 12.26
C THR A 150 -5.55 8.21 11.06
N ILE A 151 -6.12 7.82 9.92
CA ILE A 151 -6.24 8.73 8.78
C ILE A 151 -7.25 9.83 9.12
N ALA A 152 -6.76 11.07 9.21
CA ALA A 152 -7.56 12.25 9.54
C ALA A 152 -7.97 13.08 8.31
N LYS A 153 -7.38 12.82 7.13
CA LYS A 153 -7.65 13.56 5.88
C LYS A 153 -7.67 12.61 4.69
N ASN A 154 -8.63 12.77 3.80
CA ASN A 154 -8.60 12.21 2.46
C ASN A 154 -8.53 13.37 1.46
N ARG A 155 -7.45 13.43 0.67
CA ARG A 155 -7.44 14.23 -0.56
C ARG A 155 -7.89 13.28 -1.67
N ALA A 156 -9.18 13.29 -1.95
CA ALA A 156 -9.73 12.72 -3.18
C ALA A 156 -9.55 13.73 -4.32
#